data_AF-A0A9P5W3L7-F1
#
_entry.id   AF-A0A9P5W3L7-F1
#
_cell.length_a   1.000
_cell.length_b   1.000
_cell.length_c   1.000
_cell.angle_alpha   90.00
_cell.angle_beta   90.00
_cell.angle_gamma   90.00
#
_symmetry.space_group_name_H-M   'P 1'
#
loop_
_entity.id
_entity.type
_entity.pdbx_description
1 polymer ?
#
loop_
_entity_poly.entity_id
_entity_poly.type
_entity_poly.pdbx_seq_one_letter_code
_entity_poly.pdbx_strand_id
1 'polypeptide(L)'
;MAAHLARSSARLTLSRVAYIAPTPRTTSIRSPIRLATFTAIGSAAAAAVYFSQKLKGLTKDSPMRLRMEEFVKKMQQDVTAGLEKVDGKATFKVDRWTRAEGGDGISMVLQDGKVFEKAGVAVSVVYGMLPPAAVAQMRARHPNIAESNEALPFFATGISCVIHPHNPNAPTVHFNYRYFELGSDENGEPISWWFGGGSDLTPTILYEEDAVHFHQVIKDACDRHDSQYYKDFKKWCDDYFFIQHRGERRGIGGIFFDDLDNRPADELFAFVKDCGNSFLRQYVPIVEKRKDMPFTAEDRQWQQLRRGRYVEFNLVYDRGTKFGLLTPGSRIESIMMSMPLTARWEYMHEADVKAHGSLMEITSKRVPANHRYKIEKRVKDHHRKLRKEAKKNPSGQHKSKKDPGIPNNFPFKEQLLQQIAEQKIKAQEERQKQKDARRKAAEKARKANKGRNTNPSEPVTPKKAETSKSSTEGVMSKAAKRKAAAAEAETKAKKSKTIAPKKNAKSAKEEEDEEEDEDEEDAPYNFAEHFTSQGKDGESEEEEEEEEEEDDDDE
;
A
#
# COMPACT_ATOMS: atom_id res chain seq x y z
N MET A 1 -31.08 -16.87 -68.88
CA MET A 1 -30.71 -17.81 -69.96
C MET A 1 -29.63 -18.73 -69.40
N ALA A 2 -29.88 -20.04 -69.28
CA ALA A 2 -29.50 -21.05 -70.29
C ALA A 2 -27.96 -21.00 -70.55
N ALA A 3 -27.08 -21.79 -69.92
CA ALA A 3 -27.03 -23.23 -69.59
C ALA A 3 -26.59 -24.13 -70.77
N HIS A 4 -25.32 -24.59 -70.74
CA HIS A 4 -24.80 -25.92 -71.16
C HIS A 4 -23.30 -25.97 -70.74
N LEU A 5 -22.67 -26.98 -70.12
CA LEU A 5 -22.62 -28.45 -70.21
C LEU A 5 -21.67 -29.06 -71.28
N ALA A 6 -20.60 -29.67 -70.76
CA ALA A 6 -19.99 -30.97 -71.13
C ALA A 6 -18.76 -31.10 -72.09
N ARG A 7 -17.63 -31.47 -71.46
CA ARG A 7 -16.74 -32.64 -71.75
C ARG A 7 -16.16 -32.93 -73.15
N SER A 8 -14.82 -32.89 -73.23
CA SER A 8 -13.93 -33.98 -73.74
C SER A 8 -12.51 -33.72 -73.18
N SER A 9 -11.69 -34.63 -72.64
CA SER A 9 -11.41 -36.08 -72.81
C SER A 9 -10.41 -36.43 -73.92
N ALA A 10 -9.13 -36.69 -73.55
CA ALA A 10 -8.30 -37.86 -73.94
C ALA A 10 -6.76 -37.67 -73.78
N ARG A 11 -6.13 -38.63 -73.09
CA ARG A 11 -4.77 -39.26 -73.22
C ARG A 11 -3.57 -38.44 -73.78
N LEU A 12 -2.39 -38.32 -73.16
CA LEU A 12 -1.46 -39.29 -72.51
C LEU A 12 -0.50 -40.00 -73.51
N THR A 13 0.77 -39.57 -73.52
CA THR A 13 1.95 -40.27 -74.08
C THR A 13 3.17 -40.08 -73.17
N LEU A 14 3.95 -41.14 -72.91
CA LEU A 14 5.19 -41.07 -72.13
C LEU A 14 6.42 -40.90 -73.04
N SER A 15 7.53 -40.44 -72.45
CA SER A 15 8.86 -41.02 -72.75
C SER A 15 9.82 -40.88 -71.57
N ARG A 16 10.71 -41.85 -71.40
CA ARG A 16 11.73 -41.92 -70.33
C ARG A 16 13.10 -41.48 -70.86
N VAL A 17 13.89 -40.83 -70.00
CA VAL A 17 15.33 -41.09 -69.88
C VAL A 17 15.67 -41.18 -68.38
N ALA A 18 16.59 -42.04 -67.99
CA ALA A 18 17.08 -42.17 -66.62
C ALA A 18 18.61 -42.09 -66.60
N TYR A 19 19.20 -41.58 -65.52
CA TYR A 19 20.64 -41.71 -65.25
C TYR A 19 20.92 -41.96 -63.76
N ILE A 20 22.10 -42.49 -63.47
CA ILE A 20 22.42 -43.24 -62.24
C ILE A 20 23.31 -42.41 -61.30
N ALA A 21 23.14 -42.59 -59.99
CA ALA A 21 23.89 -41.90 -58.94
C ALA A 21 25.18 -42.62 -58.52
N PRO A 22 26.18 -41.88 -58.00
CA PRO A 22 27.28 -42.43 -57.19
C PRO A 22 27.17 -42.08 -55.70
N THR A 23 27.65 -42.97 -54.83
CA THR A 23 28.02 -42.71 -53.43
C THR A 23 29.53 -43.01 -53.26
N PRO A 24 30.28 -42.47 -52.27
CA PRO A 24 30.25 -43.09 -50.92
C PRO A 24 30.75 -42.22 -49.71
N ARG A 25 30.70 -42.85 -48.51
CA ARG A 25 31.54 -42.62 -47.30
C ARG A 25 31.28 -41.39 -46.39
N THR A 26 31.90 -41.46 -45.20
CA THR A 26 31.44 -40.86 -43.93
C THR A 26 32.60 -40.24 -43.15
N THR A 27 32.46 -39.01 -42.61
CA THR A 27 33.22 -38.54 -41.42
C THR A 27 32.65 -37.27 -40.77
N SER A 28 32.34 -37.36 -39.47
CA SER A 28 32.58 -36.39 -38.37
C SER A 28 32.28 -34.86 -38.48
N ILE A 29 31.33 -34.43 -37.64
CA ILE A 29 31.37 -33.22 -36.77
C ILE A 29 31.62 -31.83 -37.40
N ARG A 30 30.56 -31.01 -37.53
CA ARG A 30 30.35 -29.75 -36.76
C ARG A 30 28.93 -29.18 -36.97
N SER A 31 28.45 -28.38 -36.02
CA SER A 31 27.09 -27.83 -35.93
C SER A 31 26.85 -26.62 -36.83
N PRO A 32 25.57 -26.34 -37.16
CA PRO A 32 25.09 -24.96 -37.19
C PRO A 32 23.96 -24.72 -36.18
N ILE A 33 23.89 -23.49 -35.66
CA ILE A 33 22.88 -23.02 -34.72
C ILE A 33 21.51 -22.95 -35.42
N ARG A 34 20.45 -23.49 -34.81
CA ARG A 34 19.07 -23.17 -35.17
C ARG A 34 18.53 -22.11 -34.22
N LEU A 35 18.25 -20.92 -34.76
CA LEU A 35 17.47 -19.89 -34.08
C LEU A 35 16.05 -20.44 -33.84
N ALA A 36 15.65 -20.57 -32.58
CA ALA A 36 14.40 -21.24 -32.21
C ALA A 36 13.21 -20.28 -32.26
N THR A 37 12.25 -20.53 -33.15
CA THR A 37 10.97 -19.79 -33.23
C THR A 37 10.01 -20.25 -32.12
N PHE A 38 10.34 -19.93 -30.87
CA PHE A 38 9.65 -20.37 -29.66
C PHE A 38 8.83 -19.22 -29.02
N THR A 39 7.67 -18.89 -29.59
CA THR A 39 6.75 -17.89 -29.01
C THR A 39 5.28 -18.27 -29.14
N ALA A 40 4.78 -18.56 -30.36
CA ALA A 40 3.34 -18.74 -30.59
C ALA A 40 2.77 -20.09 -30.11
N ILE A 41 3.50 -21.20 -30.27
CA ILE A 41 2.93 -22.55 -30.17
C ILE A 41 2.65 -22.97 -28.72
N GLY A 42 3.49 -22.55 -27.77
CA GLY A 42 3.37 -22.94 -26.35
C GLY A 42 2.07 -22.45 -25.71
N SER A 43 1.65 -21.21 -26.01
CA SER A 43 0.41 -20.62 -25.49
C SER A 43 -0.83 -21.42 -25.91
N ALA A 44 -0.95 -21.74 -27.20
CA ALA A 44 -2.08 -22.49 -27.74
C ALA A 44 -2.17 -23.92 -27.16
N ALA A 45 -1.03 -24.59 -26.99
CA ALA A 45 -0.97 -25.92 -26.39
C ALA A 45 -1.37 -25.91 -24.90
N ALA A 46 -0.84 -24.97 -24.12
CA ALA A 46 -1.18 -24.81 -22.70
C ALA A 46 -2.68 -24.49 -22.51
N ALA A 47 -3.24 -23.58 -23.32
CA ALA A 47 -4.66 -23.27 -23.33
C ALA A 47 -5.52 -24.50 -23.68
N ALA A 48 -5.14 -25.28 -24.71
CA ALA A 48 -5.86 -26.48 -25.11
C ALA A 48 -5.88 -27.56 -24.01
N VAL A 49 -4.76 -27.76 -23.29
CA VAL A 49 -4.71 -28.67 -22.12
C VAL A 49 -5.61 -28.18 -20.99
N TYR A 50 -5.53 -26.90 -20.64
CA TYR A 50 -6.37 -26.26 -19.61
C TYR A 50 -7.88 -26.40 -19.91
N PHE A 51 -8.32 -26.10 -21.15
CA PHE A 51 -9.71 -26.30 -21.56
C PHE A 51 -10.12 -27.79 -21.59
N SER A 52 -9.22 -28.69 -22.03
CA SER A 52 -9.49 -30.14 -22.07
C SER A 52 -9.64 -30.77 -20.68
N GLN A 53 -8.88 -30.31 -19.68
CA GLN A 53 -9.03 -30.73 -18.28
C GLN A 53 -10.36 -30.22 -17.71
N LYS A 54 -10.69 -28.94 -17.93
CA LYS A 54 -11.93 -28.29 -17.45
C LYS A 54 -13.22 -29.00 -17.90
N LEU A 55 -13.20 -29.66 -19.07
CA LEU A 55 -14.33 -30.43 -19.61
C LEU A 55 -14.53 -31.81 -18.96
N LYS A 56 -13.58 -32.31 -18.15
CA LYS A 56 -13.65 -33.66 -17.54
C LYS A 56 -14.22 -33.68 -16.12
N GLY A 57 -14.56 -32.51 -15.58
CA GLY A 57 -14.88 -32.33 -14.15
C GLY A 57 -13.62 -32.25 -13.30
N LEU A 58 -13.64 -31.42 -12.26
CA LEU A 58 -12.49 -31.23 -11.39
C LEU A 58 -12.43 -32.28 -10.28
N THR A 59 -11.22 -32.73 -10.00
CA THR A 59 -10.86 -33.65 -8.90
C THR A 59 -10.00 -32.93 -7.87
N LYS A 60 -9.67 -33.60 -6.74
CA LYS A 60 -8.65 -33.10 -5.81
C LYS A 60 -7.30 -32.95 -6.52
N ASP A 61 -6.98 -33.89 -7.41
CA ASP A 61 -5.69 -34.03 -8.09
C ASP A 61 -5.61 -33.21 -9.39
N SER A 62 -6.61 -32.37 -9.66
CA SER A 62 -6.57 -31.39 -10.75
C SER A 62 -5.63 -30.22 -10.40
N PRO A 63 -4.96 -29.58 -11.38
CA PRO A 63 -4.07 -28.44 -11.13
C PRO A 63 -4.73 -27.33 -10.32
N MET A 64 -3.99 -26.76 -9.36
CA MET A 64 -4.52 -25.78 -8.40
C MET A 64 -5.18 -24.57 -9.09
N ARG A 65 -4.63 -24.15 -10.23
CA ARG A 65 -5.17 -23.07 -11.07
C ARG A 65 -6.62 -23.26 -11.48
N LEU A 66 -7.01 -24.48 -11.85
CA LEU A 66 -8.39 -24.84 -12.20
C LEU A 66 -9.28 -24.89 -10.95
N ARG A 67 -8.79 -25.51 -9.87
CA ARG A 67 -9.54 -25.67 -8.61
C ARG A 67 -9.84 -24.33 -7.94
N MET A 68 -8.89 -23.40 -7.97
CA MET A 68 -9.10 -22.05 -7.48
C MET A 68 -10.02 -21.25 -8.41
N GLU A 69 -9.90 -21.39 -9.74
CA GLU A 69 -10.82 -20.73 -10.69
C GLU A 69 -12.28 -21.14 -10.48
N GLU A 70 -12.55 -22.44 -10.35
CA GLU A 70 -13.88 -22.96 -10.02
C GLU A 70 -14.38 -22.40 -8.69
N PHE A 71 -13.53 -22.43 -7.65
CA PHE A 71 -13.89 -21.89 -6.34
C PHE A 71 -14.25 -20.40 -6.40
N VAL A 72 -13.45 -19.54 -7.03
CA VAL A 72 -13.74 -18.09 -7.08
C VAL A 72 -14.97 -17.77 -7.94
N LYS A 73 -15.19 -18.50 -9.04
CA LYS A 73 -16.39 -18.32 -9.89
C LYS A 73 -17.65 -18.82 -9.19
N LYS A 74 -17.60 -19.90 -8.39
CA LYS A 74 -18.71 -20.32 -7.52
C LYS A 74 -18.94 -19.34 -6.37
N MET A 75 -17.87 -18.89 -5.70
CA MET A 75 -17.96 -17.94 -4.59
C MET A 75 -18.58 -16.61 -5.03
N GLN A 76 -18.29 -16.14 -6.25
CA GLN A 76 -18.95 -14.97 -6.83
C GLN A 76 -20.47 -15.17 -6.90
N GLN A 77 -20.94 -16.30 -7.43
CA GLN A 77 -22.38 -16.63 -7.53
C GLN A 77 -23.04 -16.71 -6.14
N ASP A 78 -22.44 -17.44 -5.21
CA ASP A 78 -22.95 -17.62 -3.84
C ASP A 78 -23.07 -16.25 -3.14
N VAL A 79 -22.04 -15.41 -3.25
CA VAL A 79 -21.99 -14.09 -2.60
C VAL A 79 -22.98 -13.12 -3.24
N THR A 80 -23.07 -13.03 -4.57
CA THR A 80 -24.00 -12.10 -5.23
C THR A 80 -25.46 -12.48 -4.95
N ALA A 81 -25.82 -13.75 -5.08
CA ALA A 81 -27.18 -14.21 -4.73
C ALA A 81 -27.51 -14.00 -3.24
N GLY A 82 -26.52 -14.17 -2.36
CA GLY A 82 -26.65 -13.86 -0.93
C GLY A 82 -26.93 -12.38 -0.66
N LEU A 83 -26.35 -11.47 -1.44
CA LEU A 83 -26.54 -10.02 -1.30
C LEU A 83 -27.83 -9.52 -1.96
N GLU A 84 -28.20 -10.03 -3.13
CA GLU A 84 -29.49 -9.71 -3.79
C GLU A 84 -30.68 -10.03 -2.90
N LYS A 85 -30.61 -11.15 -2.17
CA LYS A 85 -31.62 -11.55 -1.17
C LYS A 85 -31.75 -10.54 -0.02
N VAL A 86 -30.66 -9.90 0.39
CA VAL A 86 -30.64 -8.90 1.49
C VAL A 86 -31.13 -7.54 1.00
N ASP A 87 -30.81 -7.16 -0.24
CA ASP A 87 -31.28 -5.90 -0.85
C ASP A 87 -32.78 -5.95 -1.16
N GLY A 88 -33.22 -7.03 -1.83
CA GLY A 88 -34.63 -7.25 -2.19
C GLY A 88 -35.19 -6.29 -3.24
N LYS A 89 -34.38 -5.41 -3.85
CA LYS A 89 -34.77 -4.47 -4.91
C LYS A 89 -33.86 -4.56 -6.14
N ALA A 90 -32.54 -4.39 -5.96
CA ALA A 90 -31.59 -4.38 -7.06
C ALA A 90 -30.90 -5.75 -7.26
N THR A 91 -30.44 -5.97 -8.49
CA THR A 91 -29.69 -7.16 -8.93
C THR A 91 -28.34 -6.74 -9.50
N PHE A 92 -27.38 -7.67 -9.53
CA PHE A 92 -26.06 -7.40 -10.09
C PHE A 92 -26.09 -7.39 -11.63
N LYS A 93 -25.73 -6.25 -12.23
CA LYS A 93 -25.36 -6.19 -13.64
C LYS A 93 -24.09 -7.01 -13.84
N VAL A 94 -24.17 -8.04 -14.69
CA VAL A 94 -23.03 -8.88 -15.06
C VAL A 94 -22.33 -8.27 -16.27
N ASP A 95 -21.06 -7.90 -16.13
CA ASP A 95 -20.16 -7.65 -17.24
C ASP A 95 -19.13 -8.79 -17.39
N ARG A 96 -18.79 -9.14 -18.63
CA ARG A 96 -17.87 -10.23 -18.99
C ARG A 96 -16.87 -9.70 -20.01
N TRP A 97 -15.58 -9.79 -19.68
CA TRP A 97 -14.51 -9.19 -20.47
C TRP A 97 -13.32 -10.14 -20.63
N THR A 98 -12.49 -9.85 -21.64
CA THR A 98 -11.30 -10.62 -22.04
C THR A 98 -10.14 -9.66 -22.32
N ARG A 99 -8.91 -10.05 -22.01
CA ARG A 99 -7.71 -9.27 -22.35
C ARG A 99 -7.06 -9.79 -23.64
N ALA A 100 -6.61 -8.88 -24.50
CA ALA A 100 -5.80 -9.22 -25.67
C ALA A 100 -4.46 -9.91 -25.30
N GLU A 101 -3.94 -9.62 -24.11
CA GLU A 101 -2.69 -10.18 -23.57
C GLU A 101 -2.86 -11.59 -22.97
N GLY A 102 -4.11 -12.02 -22.75
CA GLY A 102 -4.47 -13.28 -22.09
C GLY A 102 -5.35 -13.09 -20.85
N GLY A 103 -6.38 -13.94 -20.73
CA GLY A 103 -7.27 -13.99 -19.56
C GLY A 103 -8.68 -13.44 -19.77
N ASP A 104 -9.56 -13.82 -18.84
CA ASP A 104 -10.96 -13.39 -18.74
C ASP A 104 -11.30 -12.78 -17.38
N GLY A 105 -12.47 -12.15 -17.28
CA GLY A 105 -13.03 -11.72 -16.02
C GLY A 105 -14.54 -11.52 -16.07
N ILE A 106 -15.13 -11.56 -14.88
CA ILE A 106 -16.56 -11.34 -14.65
C ILE A 106 -16.67 -10.27 -13.57
N SER A 107 -17.18 -9.09 -13.92
CA SER A 107 -17.43 -8.01 -12.98
C SER A 107 -18.92 -7.87 -12.76
N MET A 108 -19.39 -8.30 -11.59
CA MET A 108 -20.79 -8.16 -11.18
C MET A 108 -20.92 -6.90 -10.31
N VAL A 109 -21.75 -5.94 -10.71
CA VAL A 109 -21.97 -4.68 -9.98
C VAL A 109 -23.46 -4.41 -9.76
N LEU A 110 -23.84 -4.18 -8.51
CA LEU A 110 -25.15 -3.70 -8.08
C LEU A 110 -24.97 -2.24 -7.62
N GLN A 111 -25.84 -1.35 -8.08
CA GLN A 111 -25.86 0.06 -7.70
C GLN A 111 -27.30 0.51 -7.47
N ASP A 112 -27.49 1.56 -6.65
CA ASP A 112 -28.79 2.19 -6.39
C ASP A 112 -29.85 1.22 -5.84
N GLY A 113 -29.38 0.21 -5.08
CA GLY A 113 -30.19 -0.76 -4.35
C GLY A 113 -30.93 -0.16 -3.16
N LYS A 114 -31.75 -0.98 -2.50
CA LYS A 114 -32.47 -0.57 -1.28
C LYS A 114 -31.53 -0.52 -0.07
N VAL A 115 -30.58 -1.45 0.00
CA VAL A 115 -29.67 -1.68 1.12
C VAL A 115 -28.25 -1.38 0.72
N PHE A 116 -27.85 -1.81 -0.48
CA PHE A 116 -26.52 -1.58 -1.04
C PHE A 116 -26.59 -0.46 -2.07
N GLU A 117 -25.99 0.67 -1.73
CA GLU A 117 -25.91 1.83 -2.62
C GLU A 117 -24.94 1.56 -3.77
N LYS A 118 -23.83 0.86 -3.47
CA LYS A 118 -22.94 0.24 -4.46
C LYS A 118 -22.31 -1.02 -3.86
N ALA A 119 -22.40 -2.12 -4.58
CA ALA A 119 -21.73 -3.38 -4.26
C ALA A 119 -21.13 -3.96 -5.54
N GLY A 120 -19.91 -4.46 -5.47
CA GLY A 120 -19.29 -5.12 -6.61
C GLY A 120 -18.51 -6.36 -6.19
N VAL A 121 -18.65 -7.41 -6.99
CA VAL A 121 -17.97 -8.70 -6.83
C VAL A 121 -17.32 -9.03 -8.17
N ALA A 122 -15.99 -8.90 -8.22
CA ALA A 122 -15.22 -9.11 -9.44
C ALA A 122 -14.38 -10.39 -9.33
N VAL A 123 -14.45 -11.22 -10.35
CA VAL A 123 -13.52 -12.34 -10.58
C VAL A 123 -12.67 -12.03 -11.80
N SER A 124 -11.37 -12.29 -11.68
CA SER A 124 -10.40 -12.17 -12.78
C SER A 124 -9.59 -13.46 -12.88
N VAL A 125 -9.32 -13.90 -14.11
CA VAL A 125 -8.51 -15.09 -14.45
C VAL A 125 -7.51 -14.66 -15.53
N VAL A 126 -6.36 -14.15 -15.09
CA VAL A 126 -5.32 -13.56 -15.95
C VAL A 126 -4.18 -14.55 -16.14
N TYR A 127 -3.65 -14.63 -17.35
CA TYR A 127 -2.45 -15.40 -17.66
C TYR A 127 -1.70 -14.71 -18.81
N GLY A 128 -0.39 -14.93 -18.88
CA GLY A 128 0.47 -14.32 -19.89
C GLY A 128 1.94 -14.63 -19.62
N MET A 129 2.83 -13.75 -20.08
CA MET A 129 4.27 -13.83 -19.83
C MET A 129 4.73 -12.62 -19.01
N LEU A 130 5.43 -12.84 -17.88
CA LEU A 130 6.09 -11.76 -17.15
C LEU A 130 7.49 -11.51 -17.72
N PRO A 131 7.86 -10.25 -18.02
CA PRO A 131 9.20 -9.92 -18.49
C PRO A 131 10.25 -10.12 -17.38
N PRO A 132 11.53 -10.36 -17.70
CA PRO A 132 12.60 -10.63 -16.73
C PRO A 132 12.70 -9.58 -15.61
N ALA A 133 12.47 -8.30 -15.92
CA ALA A 133 12.48 -7.22 -14.93
C ALA A 133 11.37 -7.36 -13.86
N ALA A 134 10.20 -7.88 -14.21
CA ALA A 134 9.12 -8.16 -13.26
C ALA A 134 9.41 -9.43 -12.44
N VAL A 135 9.96 -10.46 -13.09
CA VAL A 135 10.43 -11.69 -12.41
C VAL A 135 11.51 -11.36 -11.37
N ALA A 136 12.46 -10.48 -11.69
CA ALA A 136 13.49 -10.01 -10.77
C ALA A 136 12.92 -9.25 -9.55
N GLN A 137 11.87 -8.44 -9.74
CA GLN A 137 11.17 -7.79 -8.63
C GLN A 137 10.44 -8.79 -7.72
N MET A 138 9.83 -9.84 -8.28
CA MET A 138 9.18 -10.90 -7.49
C MET A 138 10.20 -11.76 -6.71
N ARG A 139 11.36 -12.05 -7.32
CA ARG A 139 12.44 -12.84 -6.69
C ARG A 139 12.97 -12.23 -5.39
N ALA A 140 12.84 -10.92 -5.20
CA ALA A 140 13.17 -10.24 -3.95
C ALA A 140 12.28 -10.63 -2.75
N ARG A 141 11.12 -11.25 -2.99
CA ARG A 141 10.25 -11.85 -1.95
C ARG A 141 10.18 -13.38 -2.03
N HIS A 142 10.26 -13.95 -3.23
CA HIS A 142 10.23 -15.39 -3.46
C HIS A 142 11.61 -15.88 -3.94
N PRO A 143 12.57 -16.16 -3.02
CA PRO A 143 13.95 -16.50 -3.39
C PRO A 143 14.08 -17.83 -4.14
N ASN A 144 13.04 -18.66 -4.14
CA ASN A 144 12.94 -19.91 -4.90
C ASN A 144 12.83 -19.67 -6.42
N ILE A 145 12.51 -18.44 -6.86
CA ILE A 145 12.54 -18.05 -8.27
C ILE A 145 14.01 -18.05 -8.74
N ALA A 146 14.35 -18.98 -9.64
CA ALA A 146 15.65 -19.03 -10.28
C ALA A 146 15.94 -17.76 -11.10
N GLU A 147 17.23 -17.42 -11.27
CA GLU A 147 17.61 -16.30 -12.10
C GLU A 147 17.39 -16.63 -13.58
N SER A 148 16.51 -15.89 -14.23
CA SER A 148 16.21 -16.06 -15.66
C SER A 148 16.18 -14.73 -16.38
N ASN A 149 16.82 -14.71 -17.56
CA ASN A 149 16.72 -13.61 -18.53
C ASN A 149 15.59 -13.85 -19.55
N GLU A 150 14.79 -14.90 -19.37
CA GLU A 150 13.64 -15.24 -20.21
C GLU A 150 12.33 -14.80 -19.56
N ALA A 151 11.31 -14.52 -20.37
CA ALA A 151 9.99 -14.20 -19.86
C ALA A 151 9.29 -15.49 -19.36
N LEU A 152 8.84 -15.50 -18.11
CA LEU A 152 8.21 -16.68 -17.52
C LEU A 152 6.68 -16.62 -17.69
N PRO A 153 6.01 -17.76 -18.02
CA PRO A 153 4.57 -17.81 -18.00
C PRO A 153 4.05 -17.59 -16.58
N PHE A 154 2.94 -16.87 -16.43
CA PHE A 154 2.27 -16.68 -15.15
C PHE A 154 0.77 -16.93 -15.27
N PHE A 155 0.14 -17.26 -14.14
CA PHE A 155 -1.31 -17.28 -14.00
C PHE A 155 -1.68 -16.66 -12.65
N ALA A 156 -2.75 -15.87 -12.66
CA ALA A 156 -3.29 -15.16 -11.52
C ALA A 156 -4.81 -15.23 -11.54
N THR A 157 -5.42 -15.84 -10.52
CA THR A 157 -6.88 -15.89 -10.38
C THR A 157 -7.31 -15.37 -9.02
N GLY A 158 -8.46 -14.72 -8.95
CA GLY A 158 -8.99 -14.27 -7.68
C GLY A 158 -10.38 -13.66 -7.75
N ILE A 159 -10.99 -13.54 -6.57
CA ILE A 159 -12.22 -12.79 -6.31
C ILE A 159 -11.88 -11.58 -5.44
N SER A 160 -12.41 -10.41 -5.79
CA SER A 160 -12.40 -9.21 -4.94
C SER A 160 -13.82 -8.67 -4.81
N CYS A 161 -14.16 -8.19 -3.62
CA CYS A 161 -15.47 -7.65 -3.31
C CYS A 161 -15.33 -6.40 -2.46
N VAL A 162 -16.13 -5.37 -2.79
CA VAL A 162 -16.34 -4.19 -1.95
C VAL A 162 -17.82 -3.89 -1.91
N ILE A 163 -18.35 -3.61 -0.72
CA ILE A 163 -19.77 -3.32 -0.50
C ILE A 163 -19.90 -2.06 0.34
N HIS A 164 -20.67 -1.10 -0.17
CA HIS A 164 -21.04 0.13 0.51
C HIS A 164 -22.56 0.17 0.72
N PRO A 165 -23.04 -0.13 1.94
CA PRO A 165 -24.42 0.08 2.29
C PRO A 165 -24.85 1.55 2.15
N HIS A 166 -26.14 1.74 1.90
CA HIS A 166 -26.78 3.06 1.96
C HIS A 166 -26.84 3.57 3.41
N ASN A 167 -27.32 2.73 4.33
CA ASN A 167 -27.51 3.09 5.74
C ASN A 167 -26.17 3.27 6.49
N PRO A 168 -25.90 4.43 7.16
CA PRO A 168 -24.69 4.65 7.97
C PRO A 168 -24.46 3.64 9.10
N ASN A 169 -25.54 3.05 9.64
CA ASN A 169 -25.45 2.02 10.67
C ASN A 169 -24.86 0.70 10.13
N ALA A 170 -24.93 0.46 8.81
CA ALA A 170 -24.42 -0.76 8.18
C ALA A 170 -22.98 -0.55 7.65
N PRO A 171 -22.01 -1.37 8.07
CA PRO A 171 -20.60 -1.18 7.72
C PRO A 171 -20.30 -1.45 6.24
N THR A 172 -19.34 -0.70 5.69
CA THR A 172 -18.64 -1.10 4.47
C THR A 172 -17.81 -2.35 4.76
N VAL A 173 -17.70 -3.28 3.81
CA VAL A 173 -16.82 -4.45 3.92
C VAL A 173 -16.03 -4.64 2.64
N HIS A 174 -14.84 -5.21 2.77
CA HIS A 174 -14.03 -5.70 1.66
C HIS A 174 -13.57 -7.13 1.93
N PHE A 175 -13.45 -7.93 0.87
CA PHE A 175 -12.65 -9.15 0.91
C PHE A 175 -11.91 -9.36 -0.41
N ASN A 176 -10.82 -10.12 -0.34
CA ASN A 176 -10.13 -10.66 -1.51
C ASN A 176 -9.63 -12.06 -1.22
N TYR A 177 -9.68 -12.95 -2.21
CA TYR A 177 -8.98 -14.24 -2.18
C TYR A 177 -8.39 -14.50 -3.56
N ARG A 178 -7.07 -14.73 -3.62
CA ARG A 178 -6.29 -14.86 -4.85
C ARG A 178 -5.28 -16.00 -4.76
N TYR A 179 -4.93 -16.54 -5.92
CA TYR A 179 -3.83 -17.47 -6.15
C TYR A 179 -2.99 -16.95 -7.30
N PHE A 180 -1.68 -17.02 -7.16
CA PHE A 180 -0.71 -16.67 -8.19
C PHE A 180 0.27 -17.82 -8.38
N GLU A 181 0.72 -18.04 -9.61
CA GLU A 181 1.77 -18.99 -9.94
C GLU A 181 2.66 -18.50 -11.09
N LEU A 182 3.91 -18.94 -11.10
CA LEU A 182 4.97 -18.51 -12.00
C LEU A 182 5.78 -19.70 -12.53
N GLY A 183 6.06 -19.66 -13.82
CA GLY A 183 6.84 -20.67 -14.53
C GLY A 183 6.10 -21.99 -14.69
N SER A 184 6.79 -22.97 -15.27
CA SER A 184 6.44 -24.38 -15.21
C SER A 184 7.73 -25.19 -15.29
N ASP A 185 7.84 -26.26 -14.51
CA ASP A 185 8.98 -27.17 -14.53
C ASP A 185 8.87 -28.22 -15.66
N GLU A 186 9.77 -29.20 -15.68
CA GLU A 186 9.75 -30.29 -16.68
C GLU A 186 8.51 -31.21 -16.58
N ASN A 187 7.80 -31.19 -15.44
CA ASN A 187 6.57 -31.95 -15.20
C ASN A 187 5.30 -31.13 -15.52
N GLY A 188 5.42 -29.81 -15.64
CA GLY A 188 4.32 -28.86 -15.83
C GLY A 188 3.80 -28.21 -14.53
N GLU A 189 4.46 -28.44 -13.40
CA GLU A 189 4.12 -27.84 -12.10
C GLU A 189 4.75 -26.44 -11.97
N PRO A 190 4.12 -25.49 -11.25
CA PRO A 190 4.63 -24.13 -11.12
C PRO A 190 5.92 -24.04 -10.29
N ILE A 191 6.89 -23.25 -10.77
CA ILE A 191 8.20 -23.03 -10.14
C ILE A 191 8.05 -22.28 -8.81
N SER A 192 7.09 -21.35 -8.75
CA SER A 192 6.69 -20.66 -7.53
C SER A 192 5.20 -20.37 -7.60
N TRP A 193 4.50 -20.45 -6.47
CA TRP A 193 3.08 -20.15 -6.35
C TRP A 193 2.79 -19.68 -4.93
N TRP A 194 1.74 -18.89 -4.74
CA TRP A 194 1.29 -18.46 -3.41
C TRP A 194 -0.19 -18.11 -3.39
N PHE A 195 -0.78 -18.16 -2.20
CA PHE A 195 -2.09 -17.59 -1.93
C PHE A 195 -1.97 -16.19 -1.32
N GLY A 196 -3.02 -15.40 -1.48
CA GLY A 196 -3.18 -14.14 -0.77
C GLY A 196 -4.66 -13.84 -0.55
N GLY A 197 -4.97 -12.99 0.41
CA GLY A 197 -6.35 -12.62 0.67
C GLY A 197 -6.60 -11.94 2.00
N GLY A 198 -7.87 -11.90 2.38
CA GLY A 198 -8.32 -11.24 3.59
C GLY A 198 -9.79 -10.86 3.53
N SER A 199 -10.32 -10.41 4.67
CA SER A 199 -11.65 -9.83 4.84
C SER A 199 -11.52 -8.75 5.92
N ASP A 200 -12.00 -7.54 5.68
CA ASP A 200 -11.92 -6.41 6.63
C ASP A 200 -13.20 -5.56 6.66
N LEU A 201 -13.55 -5.09 7.86
CA LEU A 201 -14.78 -4.33 8.12
C LEU A 201 -14.49 -2.85 8.37
N THR A 202 -15.19 -1.98 7.67
CA THR A 202 -15.12 -0.52 7.78
C THR A 202 -16.48 0.05 8.23
N PRO A 203 -16.76 0.06 9.55
CA PRO A 203 -17.93 0.74 10.11
C PRO A 203 -17.85 2.26 9.98
N THR A 204 -19.01 2.90 9.88
CA THR A 204 -19.17 4.36 10.03
C THR A 204 -19.52 4.70 11.48
N ILE A 205 -20.51 4.00 12.03
CA ILE A 205 -20.87 3.97 13.45
C ILE A 205 -20.37 2.63 14.01
N LEU A 206 -19.73 2.64 15.18
CA LEU A 206 -19.18 1.43 15.79
C LEU A 206 -20.21 0.70 16.67
N TYR A 207 -20.41 -0.59 16.40
CA TYR A 207 -21.09 -1.53 17.27
C TYR A 207 -20.11 -2.62 17.71
N GLU A 208 -19.92 -2.79 19.01
CA GLU A 208 -18.96 -3.75 19.57
C GLU A 208 -19.35 -5.19 19.26
N GLU A 209 -20.64 -5.51 19.32
CA GLU A 209 -21.14 -6.86 19.06
C GLU A 209 -21.03 -7.27 17.57
N ASP A 210 -21.06 -6.29 16.66
CA ASP A 210 -20.83 -6.55 15.23
C ASP A 210 -19.33 -6.76 14.95
N ALA A 211 -18.45 -6.02 15.65
CA ALA A 211 -17.01 -6.24 15.61
C ALA A 211 -16.63 -7.62 16.16
N VAL A 212 -17.20 -8.02 17.30
CA VAL A 212 -17.02 -9.35 17.89
C VAL A 212 -17.53 -10.45 16.95
N HIS A 213 -18.73 -10.30 16.38
CA HIS A 213 -19.29 -11.27 15.42
C HIS A 213 -18.38 -11.45 14.19
N PHE A 214 -17.98 -10.34 13.55
CA PHE A 214 -17.14 -10.38 12.36
C PHE A 214 -15.78 -11.06 12.61
N HIS A 215 -15.08 -10.64 13.67
CA HIS A 215 -13.78 -11.20 14.03
C HIS A 215 -13.88 -12.65 14.54
N GLN A 216 -14.94 -13.03 15.25
CA GLN A 216 -15.12 -14.42 15.71
C GLN A 216 -15.37 -15.38 14.53
N VAL A 217 -16.24 -15.03 13.57
CA VAL A 217 -16.50 -15.90 12.40
C VAL A 217 -15.24 -16.08 11.54
N ILE A 218 -14.37 -15.05 11.47
CA ILE A 218 -13.05 -15.14 10.85
C ILE A 218 -12.12 -16.03 11.67
N LYS A 219 -12.05 -15.84 12.99
CA LYS A 219 -11.22 -16.65 13.89
C LYS A 219 -11.60 -18.13 13.81
N ASP A 220 -12.89 -18.45 13.84
CA ASP A 220 -13.40 -19.81 13.68
C ASP A 220 -12.93 -20.45 12.36
N ALA A 221 -12.78 -19.66 11.29
CA ALA A 221 -12.23 -20.14 10.02
C ALA A 221 -10.72 -20.38 10.10
N CYS A 222 -9.95 -19.48 10.70
CA CYS A 222 -8.51 -19.66 10.91
C CYS A 222 -8.17 -20.85 11.82
N ASP A 223 -8.86 -20.97 12.95
CA ASP A 223 -8.59 -21.97 14.00
C ASP A 223 -8.69 -23.43 13.51
N ARG A 224 -9.42 -23.69 12.42
CA ARG A 224 -9.50 -25.02 11.78
C ARG A 224 -8.24 -25.43 11.02
N HIS A 225 -7.31 -24.51 10.77
CA HIS A 225 -6.09 -24.72 9.98
C HIS A 225 -4.82 -24.33 10.76
N ASP A 226 -4.85 -23.22 11.51
CA ASP A 226 -3.91 -22.94 12.60
C ASP A 226 -4.46 -21.92 13.61
N SER A 227 -4.27 -22.21 14.90
CA SER A 227 -4.48 -21.29 16.04
C SER A 227 -3.80 -19.92 15.91
N GLN A 228 -2.66 -19.84 15.20
CA GLN A 228 -1.89 -18.61 15.03
C GLN A 228 -2.36 -17.76 13.84
N TYR A 229 -2.99 -18.36 12.82
CA TYR A 229 -3.40 -17.66 11.60
C TYR A 229 -4.26 -16.43 11.90
N TYR A 230 -5.25 -16.54 12.80
CA TYR A 230 -6.04 -15.36 13.18
C TYR A 230 -5.18 -14.28 13.84
N LYS A 231 -4.33 -14.65 14.82
CA LYS A 231 -3.49 -13.70 15.56
C LYS A 231 -2.57 -12.90 14.61
N ASP A 232 -1.91 -13.60 13.70
CA ASP A 232 -0.86 -13.02 12.87
C ASP A 232 -1.43 -12.29 11.65
N PHE A 233 -2.44 -12.87 10.97
CA PHE A 233 -3.13 -12.21 9.86
C PHE A 233 -4.02 -11.04 10.31
N LYS A 234 -4.53 -11.04 11.55
CA LYS A 234 -5.24 -9.88 12.13
C LYS A 234 -4.27 -8.73 12.41
N LYS A 235 -3.07 -9.01 12.95
CA LYS A 235 -2.03 -7.97 13.09
C LYS A 235 -1.65 -7.40 11.72
N TRP A 236 -1.44 -8.26 10.72
CA TRP A 236 -1.12 -7.81 9.36
C TRP A 236 -2.25 -6.95 8.76
N CYS A 237 -3.51 -7.26 9.08
CA CYS A 237 -4.66 -6.43 8.72
C CYS A 237 -4.64 -5.03 9.37
N ASP A 238 -4.32 -4.93 10.66
CA ASP A 238 -4.20 -3.66 11.41
C ASP A 238 -3.08 -2.75 10.89
N ASP A 239 -2.01 -3.36 10.36
CA ASP A 239 -0.84 -2.69 9.80
C ASP A 239 -1.03 -2.32 8.32
N TYR A 240 -1.65 -3.20 7.51
CA TYR A 240 -1.86 -2.98 6.08
C TYR A 240 -2.87 -1.86 5.80
N PHE A 241 -4.02 -1.87 6.48
CA PHE A 241 -5.09 -0.88 6.27
C PHE A 241 -4.88 0.42 7.07
N PHE A 242 -3.63 0.87 7.20
CA PHE A 242 -3.23 2.08 7.93
C PHE A 242 -3.06 3.28 7.01
N ILE A 243 -3.83 4.35 7.26
CA ILE A 243 -3.79 5.60 6.47
C ILE A 243 -2.70 6.49 7.08
N GLN A 244 -1.44 6.31 6.64
CA GLN A 244 -0.25 6.89 7.28
C GLN A 244 -0.38 8.41 7.52
N HIS A 245 -0.81 9.18 6.52
CA HIS A 245 -0.91 10.64 6.60
C HIS A 245 -2.04 11.15 7.52
N ARG A 246 -3.02 10.31 7.86
CA ARG A 246 -4.05 10.58 8.89
C ARG A 246 -3.64 10.05 10.26
N GLY A 247 -2.89 8.93 10.28
CA GLY A 247 -2.52 8.21 11.49
C GLY A 247 -3.66 7.41 12.12
N GLU A 248 -4.67 7.05 11.31
CA GLU A 248 -5.82 6.19 11.64
C GLU A 248 -5.81 4.91 10.78
N ARG A 249 -6.68 3.94 11.06
CA ARG A 249 -6.93 2.78 10.18
C ARG A 249 -8.20 3.00 9.37
N ARG A 250 -8.31 2.37 8.20
CA ARG A 250 -9.49 2.44 7.31
C ARG A 250 -10.77 2.05 8.05
N GLY A 251 -10.71 0.93 8.78
CA GLY A 251 -11.79 0.35 9.58
C GLY A 251 -11.26 -0.39 10.82
N ILE A 252 -12.00 -1.40 11.28
CA ILE A 252 -11.66 -2.23 12.46
C ILE A 252 -10.85 -3.50 12.13
N GLY A 253 -10.36 -3.59 10.89
CA GLY A 253 -9.59 -4.73 10.38
C GLY A 253 -10.43 -6.01 10.23
N GLY A 254 -9.75 -7.14 10.35
CA GLY A 254 -10.25 -8.49 10.09
C GLY A 254 -9.05 -9.42 9.97
N ILE A 255 -8.83 -10.03 8.80
CA ILE A 255 -7.55 -10.68 8.46
C ILE A 255 -7.00 -10.20 7.12
N PHE A 256 -5.67 -10.18 7.00
CA PHE A 256 -4.94 -9.98 5.75
C PHE A 256 -3.75 -10.93 5.66
N PHE A 257 -3.53 -11.52 4.50
CA PHE A 257 -2.36 -12.33 4.17
C PHE A 257 -1.93 -12.13 2.71
N ASP A 258 -0.64 -12.28 2.48
CA ASP A 258 0.01 -12.24 1.18
C ASP A 258 1.14 -13.26 1.17
N ASP A 259 1.67 -13.58 -0.01
CA ASP A 259 2.87 -14.41 -0.17
C ASP A 259 2.80 -15.74 0.62
N LEU A 260 1.60 -16.34 0.73
CA LEU A 260 1.33 -17.52 1.57
C LEU A 260 1.56 -18.82 0.78
N ASP A 261 2.76 -19.38 0.93
CA ASP A 261 3.25 -20.61 0.28
C ASP A 261 3.82 -21.66 1.26
N ASN A 262 3.81 -21.38 2.57
CA ASN A 262 4.57 -22.08 3.60
C ASN A 262 4.08 -23.48 4.04
N ARG A 263 3.12 -24.08 3.32
CA ARG A 263 2.52 -25.40 3.55
C ARG A 263 2.06 -26.02 2.22
N PRO A 264 1.75 -27.33 2.14
CA PRO A 264 1.21 -27.93 0.91
C PRO A 264 0.01 -27.14 0.36
N ALA A 265 -0.01 -26.92 -0.96
CA ALA A 265 -1.01 -26.07 -1.62
C ALA A 265 -2.46 -26.51 -1.34
N ASP A 266 -2.69 -27.81 -1.14
CA ASP A 266 -3.99 -28.37 -0.74
C ASP A 266 -4.49 -27.86 0.62
N GLU A 267 -3.60 -27.70 1.60
CA GLU A 267 -3.93 -27.21 2.95
C GLU A 267 -4.24 -25.71 2.90
N LEU A 268 -3.39 -24.94 2.22
CA LEU A 268 -3.59 -23.50 2.05
C LEU A 268 -4.84 -23.18 1.23
N PHE A 269 -5.16 -24.00 0.21
CA PHE A 269 -6.42 -23.92 -0.51
C PHE A 269 -7.63 -24.32 0.36
N ALA A 270 -7.48 -25.27 1.29
CA ALA A 270 -8.53 -25.57 2.26
C ALA A 270 -8.80 -24.38 3.20
N PHE A 271 -7.75 -23.73 3.71
CA PHE A 271 -7.84 -22.49 4.50
C PHE A 271 -8.50 -21.35 3.72
N VAL A 272 -8.05 -21.08 2.48
CA VAL A 272 -8.61 -20.01 1.62
C VAL A 272 -10.09 -20.25 1.32
N LYS A 273 -10.50 -21.49 1.02
CA LYS A 273 -11.91 -21.85 0.87
C LYS A 273 -12.71 -21.61 2.13
N ASP A 274 -12.18 -21.98 3.29
CA ASP A 274 -12.86 -21.85 4.57
C ASP A 274 -13.05 -20.38 4.99
N CYS A 275 -12.07 -19.53 4.70
CA CYS A 275 -12.21 -18.08 4.85
C CYS A 275 -13.26 -17.52 3.89
N GLY A 276 -13.18 -17.81 2.58
CA GLY A 276 -14.15 -17.31 1.60
C GLY A 276 -15.58 -17.77 1.88
N ASN A 277 -15.79 -19.07 2.09
CA ASN A 277 -17.11 -19.65 2.43
C ASN A 277 -17.68 -19.15 3.77
N SER A 278 -16.89 -18.47 4.60
CA SER A 278 -17.38 -17.82 5.81
C SER A 278 -17.93 -16.40 5.59
N PHE A 279 -17.63 -15.73 4.46
CA PHE A 279 -17.95 -14.31 4.24
C PHE A 279 -19.41 -13.94 4.50
N LEU A 280 -20.37 -14.68 3.91
CA LEU A 280 -21.79 -14.37 4.14
C LEU A 280 -22.19 -14.52 5.61
N ARG A 281 -21.56 -15.43 6.36
CA ARG A 281 -21.76 -15.57 7.82
C ARG A 281 -21.09 -14.44 8.60
N GLN A 282 -19.98 -13.88 8.12
CA GLN A 282 -19.36 -12.69 8.72
C GLN A 282 -20.27 -11.46 8.56
N TYR A 283 -20.83 -11.25 7.37
CA TYR A 283 -21.38 -9.94 6.98
C TYR A 283 -22.92 -9.85 6.98
N VAL A 284 -23.64 -10.87 6.49
CA VAL A 284 -25.12 -10.79 6.35
C VAL A 284 -25.84 -10.58 7.68
N PRO A 285 -25.49 -11.26 8.80
CA PRO A 285 -26.14 -11.00 10.09
C PRO A 285 -25.97 -9.57 10.60
N ILE A 286 -24.86 -8.91 10.25
CA ILE A 286 -24.62 -7.50 10.58
C ILE A 286 -25.52 -6.61 9.71
N VAL A 287 -25.52 -6.80 8.38
CA VAL A 287 -26.35 -5.97 7.49
C VAL A 287 -27.83 -6.12 7.81
N GLU A 288 -28.33 -7.35 8.04
CA GLU A 288 -29.73 -7.60 8.40
C GLU A 288 -30.17 -6.83 9.65
N LYS A 289 -29.30 -6.74 10.66
CA LYS A 289 -29.56 -6.02 11.90
C LYS A 289 -29.51 -4.49 11.75
N ARG A 290 -28.76 -3.96 10.77
CA ARG A 290 -28.46 -2.52 10.64
C ARG A 290 -29.19 -1.81 9.49
N LYS A 291 -29.58 -2.52 8.42
CA LYS A 291 -30.07 -1.92 7.17
C LYS A 291 -31.32 -1.06 7.32
N ASP A 292 -32.24 -1.44 8.22
CA ASP A 292 -33.51 -0.76 8.45
C ASP A 292 -33.49 0.17 9.70
N MET A 293 -32.31 0.40 10.31
CA MET A 293 -32.19 1.33 11.45
C MET A 293 -32.37 2.80 10.99
N PRO A 294 -33.03 3.66 11.78
CA PRO A 294 -33.04 5.10 11.50
C PRO A 294 -31.63 5.70 11.63
N PHE A 295 -31.38 6.78 10.89
CA PHE A 295 -30.14 7.56 10.91
C PHE A 295 -30.46 9.04 10.61
N THR A 296 -29.59 9.96 11.03
CA THR A 296 -29.79 11.39 10.82
C THR A 296 -29.03 11.94 9.60
N ALA A 297 -29.19 13.22 9.29
CA ALA A 297 -28.41 13.89 8.25
C ALA A 297 -26.91 13.91 8.60
N GLU A 298 -26.60 14.06 9.88
CA GLU A 298 -25.25 14.06 10.46
C GLU A 298 -24.61 12.67 10.35
N ASP A 299 -25.33 11.59 10.67
CA ASP A 299 -24.85 10.21 10.44
C ASP A 299 -24.50 9.97 8.96
N ARG A 300 -25.33 10.48 8.04
CA ARG A 300 -25.12 10.37 6.60
C ARG A 300 -23.92 11.22 6.15
N GLN A 301 -23.73 12.43 6.69
CA GLN A 301 -22.55 13.26 6.42
C GLN A 301 -21.26 12.59 6.94
N TRP A 302 -21.31 12.03 8.15
CA TRP A 302 -20.21 11.26 8.74
C TRP A 302 -19.86 10.03 7.90
N GLN A 303 -20.85 9.32 7.36
CA GLN A 303 -20.65 8.23 6.40
C GLN A 303 -19.86 8.69 5.17
N GLN A 304 -20.17 9.86 4.61
CA GLN A 304 -19.45 10.40 3.46
C GLN A 304 -17.99 10.76 3.79
N LEU A 305 -17.72 11.27 5.00
CA LEU A 305 -16.37 11.56 5.49
C LEU A 305 -15.55 10.28 5.76
N ARG A 306 -16.16 9.23 6.32
CA ARG A 306 -15.55 7.90 6.46
C ARG A 306 -15.26 7.25 5.10
N ARG A 307 -16.16 7.42 4.13
CA ARG A 307 -15.95 7.01 2.73
C ARG A 307 -14.82 7.80 2.05
N GLY A 308 -14.63 9.07 2.39
CA GLY A 308 -13.46 9.84 1.99
C GLY A 308 -12.14 9.18 2.42
N ARG A 309 -12.07 8.67 3.67
CA ARG A 309 -10.93 7.87 4.16
C ARG A 309 -10.75 6.54 3.43
N TYR A 310 -11.84 5.92 2.99
CA TYR A 310 -11.78 4.68 2.19
C TYR A 310 -11.14 4.94 0.81
N VAL A 311 -11.55 6.02 0.14
CA VAL A 311 -10.97 6.46 -1.15
C VAL A 311 -9.51 6.90 -0.97
N GLU A 312 -9.18 7.65 0.09
CA GLU A 312 -7.80 8.00 0.44
C GLU A 312 -6.90 6.78 0.59
N PHE A 313 -7.39 5.69 1.21
CA PHE A 313 -6.60 4.45 1.31
C PHE A 313 -6.41 3.79 -0.06
N ASN A 314 -7.51 3.57 -0.80
CA ASN A 314 -7.46 2.81 -2.04
C ASN A 314 -6.62 3.50 -3.14
N LEU A 315 -6.65 4.84 -3.23
CA LEU A 315 -5.90 5.57 -4.25
C LEU A 315 -4.42 5.83 -3.89
N VAL A 316 -4.06 5.90 -2.60
CA VAL A 316 -2.70 6.25 -2.16
C VAL A 316 -1.88 5.04 -1.73
N TYR A 317 -2.49 4.09 -1.01
CA TYR A 317 -1.77 3.02 -0.30
C TYR A 317 -2.08 1.60 -0.77
N ASP A 318 -3.27 1.34 -1.33
CA ASP A 318 -3.61 -0.03 -1.73
C ASP A 318 -2.76 -0.51 -2.92
N ARG A 319 -2.03 -1.60 -2.70
CA ARG A 319 -1.18 -2.24 -3.70
C ARG A 319 -1.98 -2.82 -4.86
N GLY A 320 -3.19 -3.35 -4.61
CA GLY A 320 -4.05 -3.93 -5.65
C GLY A 320 -4.53 -2.89 -6.65
N THR A 321 -5.14 -1.82 -6.13
CA THR A 321 -5.62 -0.66 -6.91
C THR A 321 -4.48 -0.01 -7.69
N LYS A 322 -3.35 0.29 -7.02
CA LYS A 322 -2.19 0.92 -7.68
C LYS A 322 -1.57 0.04 -8.76
N PHE A 323 -1.43 -1.28 -8.52
CA PHE A 323 -0.93 -2.21 -9.54
C PHE A 323 -1.87 -2.31 -10.74
N GLY A 324 -3.18 -2.41 -10.49
CA GLY A 324 -4.20 -2.48 -11.55
C GLY A 324 -4.22 -1.24 -12.45
N LEU A 325 -4.16 -0.03 -11.86
CA LEU A 325 -4.15 1.22 -12.63
C LEU A 325 -2.86 1.44 -13.43
N LEU A 326 -1.74 0.87 -12.98
CA LEU A 326 -0.43 0.96 -13.67
C LEU A 326 -0.18 -0.18 -14.66
N THR A 327 -1.02 -1.22 -14.70
CA THR A 327 -0.85 -2.37 -15.59
C THR A 327 -1.61 -2.13 -16.90
N PRO A 328 -0.94 -2.09 -18.07
CA PRO A 328 -1.60 -1.98 -19.38
C PRO A 328 -2.67 -3.05 -19.61
N GLY A 329 -3.66 -2.74 -20.45
CA GLY A 329 -4.77 -3.65 -20.77
C GLY A 329 -5.75 -3.95 -19.62
N SER A 330 -5.56 -3.37 -18.43
CA SER A 330 -6.43 -3.59 -17.28
C SER A 330 -7.75 -2.84 -17.40
N ARG A 331 -8.87 -3.51 -17.09
CA ARG A 331 -10.21 -2.90 -17.11
C ARG A 331 -10.36 -1.95 -15.91
N ILE A 332 -10.10 -0.67 -16.12
CA ILE A 332 -10.14 0.40 -15.11
C ILE A 332 -11.44 0.40 -14.30
N GLU A 333 -12.59 0.24 -14.97
CA GLU A 333 -13.92 0.12 -14.36
C GLU A 333 -14.07 -1.07 -13.38
N SER A 334 -13.26 -2.13 -13.51
CA SER A 334 -13.26 -3.26 -12.56
C SER A 334 -12.42 -2.97 -11.31
N ILE A 335 -11.48 -2.02 -11.39
CA ILE A 335 -10.65 -1.55 -10.28
C ILE A 335 -11.41 -0.45 -9.51
N MET A 336 -11.98 0.51 -10.24
CA MET A 336 -12.78 1.62 -9.70
C MET A 336 -14.17 1.19 -9.18
N MET A 337 -14.56 -0.07 -9.42
CA MET A 337 -15.66 -0.74 -8.70
C MET A 337 -15.53 -0.58 -7.18
N SER A 338 -14.30 -0.61 -6.65
CA SER A 338 -13.98 -0.49 -5.22
C SER A 338 -14.26 0.89 -4.58
N MET A 339 -14.63 1.90 -5.37
CA MET A 339 -14.96 3.23 -4.86
C MET A 339 -16.45 3.35 -4.52
N PRO A 340 -16.84 4.03 -3.42
CA PRO A 340 -18.23 4.30 -3.11
C PRO A 340 -18.89 5.20 -4.15
N LEU A 341 -20.22 5.18 -4.24
CA LEU A 341 -20.98 6.04 -5.17
C LEU A 341 -20.78 7.53 -4.85
N THR A 342 -20.71 7.86 -3.56
CA THR A 342 -20.40 9.20 -3.07
C THR A 342 -19.40 9.14 -1.92
N ALA A 343 -18.57 10.17 -1.79
CA ALA A 343 -17.65 10.43 -0.69
C ALA A 343 -17.52 11.95 -0.46
N ARG A 344 -16.98 12.38 0.68
CA ARG A 344 -16.86 13.80 1.03
C ARG A 344 -15.57 14.10 1.77
N TRP A 345 -15.04 15.30 1.54
CA TRP A 345 -13.89 15.87 2.24
C TRP A 345 -14.25 17.26 2.73
N GLU A 346 -13.85 17.56 3.96
CA GLU A 346 -14.03 18.87 4.60
C GLU A 346 -12.71 19.31 5.22
N TYR A 347 -12.43 20.62 5.12
CA TYR A 347 -11.20 21.20 5.67
C TYR A 347 -11.32 21.32 7.20
N MET A 348 -10.38 20.71 7.93
CA MET A 348 -10.30 20.75 9.40
C MET A 348 -11.58 20.33 10.14
N HIS A 349 -12.39 19.42 9.57
CA HIS A 349 -13.55 18.85 10.26
C HIS A 349 -13.13 18.07 11.53
N GLU A 350 -13.45 18.64 12.69
CA GLU A 350 -13.41 17.95 13.99
C GLU A 350 -14.67 17.09 14.16
N ALA A 351 -14.51 15.80 14.46
CA ALA A 351 -15.65 14.90 14.65
C ALA A 351 -16.13 14.89 16.11
N ASP A 352 -17.45 14.86 16.32
CA ASP A 352 -17.98 14.59 17.66
C ASP A 352 -17.80 13.10 18.01
N VAL A 353 -16.72 12.82 18.75
CA VAL A 353 -16.35 11.50 19.24
C VAL A 353 -17.43 10.88 20.14
N LYS A 354 -18.34 11.69 20.72
CA LYS A 354 -19.46 11.18 21.53
C LYS A 354 -20.63 10.69 20.68
N ALA A 355 -20.86 11.29 19.51
CA ALA A 355 -22.02 10.98 18.66
C ALA A 355 -21.84 9.65 17.91
N HIS A 356 -20.69 9.43 17.29
CA HIS A 356 -20.46 8.29 16.39
C HIS A 356 -19.56 7.17 16.98
N GLY A 357 -19.25 7.28 18.27
CA GLY A 357 -18.47 6.30 19.02
C GLY A 357 -16.94 6.42 18.90
N SER A 358 -16.25 5.64 19.73
CA SER A 358 -14.78 5.66 19.99
C SER A 358 -13.88 5.23 18.81
N LEU A 359 -14.36 5.36 17.57
CA LEU A 359 -13.72 4.90 16.32
C LEU A 359 -12.35 5.57 16.08
N MET A 360 -12.18 6.84 16.50
CA MET A 360 -10.88 7.53 16.48
C MET A 360 -9.93 7.08 17.60
N GLU A 361 -10.42 6.79 18.81
CA GLU A 361 -9.55 6.41 19.94
C GLU A 361 -9.03 4.97 19.79
N ILE A 362 -9.89 4.03 19.37
CA ILE A 362 -9.52 2.62 19.14
C ILE A 362 -8.44 2.52 18.04
N THR A 363 -8.49 3.39 17.03
CA THR A 363 -7.49 3.44 15.96
C THR A 363 -6.19 4.16 16.36
N SER A 364 -6.17 4.88 17.49
CA SER A 364 -5.05 5.71 17.96
C SER A 364 -4.48 5.30 19.32
N LYS A 365 -3.86 4.11 19.43
CA LYS A 365 -3.01 3.72 20.57
C LYS A 365 -1.67 4.49 20.62
N ARG A 366 -1.70 5.82 20.47
CA ARG A 366 -0.51 6.70 20.50
C ARG A 366 0.00 6.84 21.94
N VAL A 367 1.12 6.19 22.21
CA VAL A 367 1.89 6.40 23.45
C VAL A 367 2.42 7.85 23.50
N PRO A 368 2.20 8.62 24.58
CA PRO A 368 2.68 10.00 24.69
C PRO A 368 4.20 10.10 24.50
N ALA A 369 4.67 11.16 23.84
CA ALA A 369 6.10 11.36 23.53
C ALA A 369 7.02 11.27 24.77
N ASN A 370 6.55 11.74 25.93
CA ASN A 370 7.24 11.61 27.22
C ASN A 370 7.50 10.14 27.62
N HIS A 371 6.57 9.23 27.31
CA HIS A 371 6.73 7.80 27.58
C HIS A 371 7.62 7.11 26.52
N ARG A 372 7.55 7.53 25.25
CA ARG A 372 8.54 7.12 24.22
C ARG A 372 9.97 7.49 24.63
N TYR A 373 10.20 8.76 25.00
CA TYR A 373 11.50 9.25 25.47
C TYR A 373 12.00 8.53 26.74
N LYS A 374 11.09 8.09 27.63
CA LYS A 374 11.44 7.23 28.78
C LYS A 374 11.82 5.80 28.39
N ILE A 375 11.25 5.25 27.32
CA ILE A 375 11.64 3.94 26.78
C ILE A 375 12.98 4.07 26.05
N GLU A 376 13.11 5.02 25.14
CA GLU A 376 14.35 5.36 24.43
C GLU A 376 15.50 5.58 25.41
N LYS A 377 15.31 6.39 26.46
CA LYS A 377 16.33 6.56 27.51
C LYS A 377 16.64 5.25 28.24
N ARG A 378 15.65 4.41 28.56
CA ARG A 378 15.91 3.10 29.21
C ARG A 378 16.65 2.11 28.32
N VAL A 379 16.40 2.12 27.01
CA VAL A 379 17.13 1.31 26.03
C VAL A 379 18.57 1.79 25.92
N LYS A 380 18.79 3.11 25.79
CA LYS A 380 20.12 3.74 25.87
C LYS A 380 20.82 3.35 27.18
N ASP A 381 20.18 3.57 28.34
CA ASP A 381 20.68 3.19 29.67
C ASP A 381 20.88 1.66 29.86
N HIS A 382 20.35 0.80 28.97
CA HIS A 382 20.59 -0.65 28.97
C HIS A 382 21.76 -1.05 28.07
N HIS A 383 21.80 -0.55 26.82
CA HIS A 383 22.94 -0.73 25.92
C HIS A 383 24.21 -0.17 26.56
N ARG A 384 24.09 0.98 27.27
CA ARG A 384 25.06 1.52 28.22
C ARG A 384 25.72 0.40 29.04
N LYS A 385 24.92 -0.32 29.85
CA LYS A 385 25.40 -1.36 30.78
C LYS A 385 26.11 -2.50 30.05
N LEU A 386 25.54 -2.96 28.93
CA LEU A 386 26.14 -4.01 28.10
C LEU A 386 27.53 -3.61 27.57
N ARG A 387 27.75 -2.35 27.18
CA ARG A 387 29.08 -1.90 26.72
C ARG A 387 30.15 -1.88 27.82
N LYS A 388 29.87 -1.56 29.10
CA LYS A 388 30.90 -1.78 30.16
C LYS A 388 31.07 -3.24 30.52
N GLU A 389 30.05 -4.08 30.41
CA GLU A 389 30.20 -5.53 30.62
C GLU A 389 31.06 -6.17 29.52
N ALA A 390 30.86 -5.81 28.25
CA ALA A 390 31.74 -6.18 27.15
C ALA A 390 33.18 -5.67 27.34
N LYS A 391 33.37 -4.42 27.80
CA LYS A 391 34.70 -3.86 28.13
C LYS A 391 35.36 -4.54 29.35
N LYS A 392 34.60 -5.19 30.24
CA LYS A 392 35.12 -5.93 31.40
C LYS A 392 35.61 -7.34 31.03
N ASN A 393 35.02 -7.99 30.03
CA ASN A 393 35.39 -9.34 29.55
C ASN A 393 35.86 -9.37 28.07
N PRO A 394 36.92 -8.65 27.66
CA PRO A 394 37.38 -8.60 26.27
C PRO A 394 38.22 -9.83 25.86
N SER A 395 37.62 -11.03 25.86
CA SER A 395 38.31 -12.30 25.53
C SER A 395 37.77 -12.97 24.26
N GLY A 396 38.02 -12.37 23.09
CA GLY A 396 38.02 -13.10 21.81
C GLY A 396 37.47 -12.37 20.57
N GLN A 397 38.37 -12.07 19.62
CA GLN A 397 38.17 -12.11 18.14
C GLN A 397 37.16 -11.10 17.52
N HIS A 398 37.25 -10.67 16.24
CA HIS A 398 38.39 -10.52 15.31
C HIS A 398 38.12 -9.32 14.37
N LYS A 399 39.11 -8.86 13.59
CA LYS A 399 38.95 -7.73 12.63
C LYS A 399 38.75 -8.20 11.18
N SER A 400 37.90 -7.49 10.43
CA SER A 400 37.75 -7.61 8.96
C SER A 400 38.78 -6.76 8.19
N LYS A 401 38.89 -6.97 6.86
CA LYS A 401 39.91 -6.35 5.98
C LYS A 401 39.44 -5.02 5.36
N LYS A 402 40.40 -4.24 4.85
CA LYS A 402 40.18 -3.03 4.04
C LYS A 402 40.25 -3.32 2.53
N ASP A 403 39.58 -2.46 1.78
CA ASP A 403 39.41 -2.47 0.31
C ASP A 403 40.66 -1.95 -0.45
N PRO A 404 40.99 -2.46 -1.67
CA PRO A 404 42.19 -2.07 -2.41
C PRO A 404 41.91 -0.99 -3.49
N GLY A 405 42.58 0.15 -3.37
CA GLY A 405 42.39 1.31 -4.27
C GLY A 405 42.89 1.17 -5.72
N ILE A 406 42.45 2.10 -6.56
CA ILE A 406 42.58 2.08 -8.04
C ILE A 406 44.04 1.84 -8.52
N PRO A 407 44.27 0.80 -9.36
CA PRO A 407 45.59 0.45 -9.89
C PRO A 407 46.35 1.56 -10.63
N ASN A 408 47.67 1.36 -10.78
CA ASN A 408 48.57 2.43 -11.23
C ASN A 408 48.56 2.70 -12.74
N ASN A 409 48.07 1.78 -13.56
CA ASN A 409 48.17 1.83 -15.03
C ASN A 409 46.98 2.51 -15.73
N PHE A 410 46.14 3.25 -15.01
CA PHE A 410 44.99 3.94 -15.62
C PHE A 410 45.47 5.18 -16.41
N PRO A 411 45.27 5.26 -17.74
CA PRO A 411 45.96 6.25 -18.59
C PRO A 411 45.54 7.71 -18.35
N PHE A 412 44.41 7.93 -17.69
CA PHE A 412 43.93 9.25 -17.28
C PHE A 412 43.99 9.47 -15.76
N LYS A 413 44.83 8.71 -15.05
CA LYS A 413 44.92 8.75 -13.56
C LYS A 413 45.22 10.15 -13.03
N GLU A 414 46.14 10.87 -13.65
CA GLU A 414 46.49 12.23 -13.22
C GLU A 414 45.34 13.21 -13.46
N GLN A 415 44.70 13.17 -14.64
CA GLN A 415 43.52 13.99 -14.94
C GLN A 415 42.34 13.70 -14.01
N LEU A 416 42.10 12.43 -13.66
CA LEU A 416 41.05 12.04 -12.71
C LEU A 416 41.37 12.50 -11.29
N LEU A 417 42.63 12.36 -10.84
CA LEU A 417 43.08 12.89 -9.55
C LEU A 417 43.02 14.42 -9.51
N GLN A 418 43.31 15.09 -10.63
CA GLN A 418 43.24 16.54 -10.77
C GLN A 418 41.79 17.05 -10.77
N GLN A 419 40.85 16.36 -11.44
CA GLN A 419 39.41 16.62 -11.31
C GLN A 419 38.92 16.41 -9.88
N ILE A 420 39.33 15.33 -9.21
CA ILE A 420 38.98 15.07 -7.80
C ILE A 420 39.56 16.15 -6.87
N ALA A 421 40.76 16.65 -7.16
CA ALA A 421 41.37 17.76 -6.43
C ALA A 421 40.63 19.08 -6.69
N GLU A 422 40.31 19.42 -7.93
CA GLU A 422 39.54 20.61 -8.29
C GLU A 422 38.13 20.59 -7.72
N GLN A 423 37.43 19.44 -7.74
CA GLN A 423 36.13 19.28 -7.09
C GLN A 423 36.24 19.51 -5.58
N LYS A 424 37.28 18.97 -4.92
CA LYS A 424 37.53 19.21 -3.49
C LYS A 424 37.87 20.66 -3.19
N ILE A 425 38.63 21.35 -4.05
CA ILE A 425 38.96 22.77 -3.93
C ILE A 425 37.70 23.61 -4.13
N LYS A 426 36.93 23.41 -5.21
CA LYS A 426 35.65 24.10 -5.46
C LYS A 426 34.65 23.89 -4.30
N ALA A 427 34.52 22.66 -3.79
CA ALA A 427 33.67 22.37 -2.64
C ALA A 427 34.17 23.04 -1.35
N GLN A 428 35.48 23.20 -1.14
CA GLN A 428 36.03 23.97 -0.02
C GLN A 428 35.83 25.48 -0.18
N GLU A 429 36.06 26.04 -1.37
CA GLU A 429 35.81 27.45 -1.69
C GLU A 429 34.34 27.82 -1.56
N GLU A 430 33.43 26.99 -2.08
CA GLU A 430 32.00 27.21 -1.96
C GLU A 430 31.55 27.12 -0.49
N ARG A 431 31.98 26.09 0.24
CA ARG A 431 31.71 25.95 1.68
C ARG A 431 32.30 27.12 2.48
N GLN A 432 33.38 27.74 2.02
CA GLN A 432 33.94 28.96 2.62
C GLN A 432 33.14 30.22 2.23
N LYS A 433 32.74 30.38 0.97
CA LYS A 433 31.81 31.44 0.52
C LYS A 433 30.49 31.38 1.30
N GLN A 434 29.91 30.20 1.48
CA GLN A 434 28.70 29.99 2.29
C GLN A 434 28.93 30.35 3.76
N LYS A 435 30.06 29.95 4.36
CA LYS A 435 30.44 30.37 5.74
C LYS A 435 30.55 31.89 5.86
N ASP A 436 31.23 32.56 4.93
CA ASP A 436 31.44 34.01 5.01
C ASP A 436 30.20 34.82 4.63
N ALA A 437 29.33 34.32 3.76
CA ALA A 437 27.99 34.85 3.54
C ALA A 437 27.14 34.73 4.82
N ARG A 438 27.13 33.55 5.47
CA ARG A 438 26.45 33.33 6.76
C ARG A 438 27.03 34.20 7.88
N ARG A 439 28.35 34.46 7.87
CA ARG A 439 29.03 35.36 8.81
C ARG A 439 28.61 36.82 8.59
N LYS A 440 28.60 37.30 7.34
CA LYS A 440 28.13 38.64 6.97
C LYS A 440 26.63 38.83 7.29
N ALA A 441 25.80 37.81 7.05
CA ALA A 441 24.39 37.81 7.41
C ALA A 441 24.19 37.88 8.95
N ALA A 442 24.92 37.07 9.71
CA ALA A 442 24.89 37.11 11.18
C ALA A 442 25.41 38.43 11.75
N GLU A 443 26.41 39.06 11.12
CA GLU A 443 26.91 40.38 11.51
C GLU A 443 25.89 41.50 11.18
N LYS A 444 25.24 41.45 10.00
CA LYS A 444 24.15 42.36 9.63
C LYS A 444 22.97 42.23 10.61
N ALA A 445 22.60 41.00 10.99
CA ALA A 445 21.59 40.72 12.00
C ALA A 445 22.00 41.24 13.40
N ARG A 446 23.25 41.04 13.82
CA ARG A 446 23.78 41.59 15.10
C ARG A 446 23.81 43.13 15.10
N LYS A 447 24.14 43.77 13.97
CA LYS A 447 24.07 45.23 13.82
C LYS A 447 22.63 45.74 13.86
N ALA A 448 21.71 45.09 13.16
CA ALA A 448 20.28 45.40 13.22
C ALA A 448 19.70 45.28 14.64
N ASN A 449 20.06 44.21 15.37
CA ASN A 449 19.54 43.98 16.72
C ASN A 449 20.23 44.85 17.80
N LYS A 450 21.45 45.36 17.55
CA LYS A 450 22.06 46.43 18.37
C LYS A 450 21.39 47.80 18.15
N GLY A 451 20.77 48.03 17.00
CA GLY A 451 20.04 49.27 16.71
C GLY A 451 18.69 49.42 17.43
N ARG A 452 18.31 48.48 18.32
CA ARG A 452 16.96 48.44 18.91
C ARG A 452 16.90 48.35 20.44
N ASN A 453 17.97 48.66 21.18
CA ASN A 453 17.84 49.02 22.60
C ASN A 453 19.00 49.87 23.19
N THR A 454 19.27 51.05 22.62
CA THR A 454 19.99 52.12 23.32
C THR A 454 19.49 53.50 22.90
N ASN A 455 18.74 54.16 23.78
CA ASN A 455 18.89 55.60 24.02
C ASN A 455 18.56 55.87 25.51
N PRO A 456 19.14 56.91 26.15
CA PRO A 456 19.38 56.85 27.59
C PRO A 456 18.20 57.26 28.47
N SER A 457 18.25 56.83 29.72
CA SER A 457 17.68 57.57 30.84
C SER A 457 18.47 58.87 31.09
N GLU A 458 17.81 59.82 31.78
CA GLU A 458 18.34 61.06 32.39
C GLU A 458 18.19 62.39 31.59
N PRO A 459 18.04 63.55 32.28
CA PRO A 459 16.98 63.81 33.27
C PRO A 459 16.37 65.26 33.15
N VAL A 460 15.80 65.77 34.25
CA VAL A 460 15.48 67.20 34.55
C VAL A 460 14.18 67.80 34.00
N THR A 461 13.11 67.60 34.78
CA THR A 461 12.02 68.57 35.06
C THR A 461 12.58 69.92 35.56
N PRO A 462 11.95 71.12 35.38
CA PRO A 462 10.64 71.37 36.03
C PRO A 462 9.71 72.52 35.54
N LYS A 463 8.38 72.33 35.79
CA LYS A 463 7.33 73.39 35.93
C LYS A 463 7.03 74.18 34.62
N LYS A 464 5.90 74.90 34.46
CA LYS A 464 4.70 75.18 35.29
C LYS A 464 3.51 75.52 34.37
N ALA A 465 2.28 75.41 34.88
CA ALA A 465 1.03 75.95 34.30
C ALA A 465 0.59 75.32 32.94
N GLU A 466 -0.65 75.47 32.44
CA GLU A 466 -1.85 76.16 32.98
C GLU A 466 -3.16 75.40 32.67
N THR A 467 -4.34 76.02 32.83
CA THR A 467 -5.66 75.37 32.96
C THR A 467 -6.64 75.53 31.78
N SER A 468 -7.24 74.43 31.31
CA SER A 468 -8.63 74.31 30.80
C SER A 468 -8.94 72.82 30.55
N LYS A 469 -10.05 72.22 31.01
CA LYS A 469 -11.45 72.27 30.49
C LYS A 469 -11.56 71.78 29.02
N SER A 470 -12.45 70.84 28.66
CA SER A 470 -13.58 70.22 29.39
C SER A 470 -13.84 68.74 28.95
N SER A 471 -14.44 67.90 29.82
CA SER A 471 -15.78 67.25 29.68
C SER A 471 -15.97 66.25 28.52
N THR A 472 -16.56 65.06 28.63
CA THR A 472 -17.04 64.17 29.75
C THR A 472 -17.24 62.75 29.14
N GLU A 473 -17.64 61.67 29.83
CA GLU A 473 -18.10 61.42 31.22
C GLU A 473 -17.24 60.27 31.85
N GLY A 474 -17.65 59.20 32.55
CA GLY A 474 -18.89 58.66 33.13
C GLY A 474 -19.15 57.19 32.74
N VAL A 475 -19.24 56.18 33.61
CA VAL A 475 -19.25 56.12 35.09
C VAL A 475 -18.48 54.86 35.57
N MET A 476 -18.12 54.80 36.86
CA MET A 476 -17.36 53.73 37.53
C MET A 476 -18.15 52.41 37.70
N SER A 477 -17.53 51.27 38.01
CA SER A 477 -17.19 50.91 39.41
C SER A 477 -15.86 50.13 39.54
N LYS A 478 -15.42 49.86 40.78
CA LYS A 478 -14.00 49.59 41.08
C LYS A 478 -13.79 48.63 42.27
N ALA A 479 -12.86 47.69 42.10
CA ALA A 479 -12.27 46.84 43.16
C ALA A 479 -13.22 45.78 43.78
N ALA A 480 -12.77 44.80 44.58
CA ALA A 480 -11.46 44.68 45.24
C ALA A 480 -10.97 43.23 45.50
N LYS A 481 -9.68 43.16 45.90
CA LYS A 481 -8.87 42.02 46.40
C LYS A 481 -8.15 41.17 45.32
N ARG A 482 -6.90 40.74 45.52
CA ARG A 482 -5.69 41.37 46.12
C ARG A 482 -4.49 40.46 45.77
N LYS A 483 -3.29 41.02 45.56
CA LYS A 483 -2.05 40.26 45.32
C LYS A 483 -1.27 39.98 46.63
N ALA A 484 -0.29 39.08 46.53
CA ALA A 484 0.99 39.02 47.30
C ALA A 484 0.93 38.51 48.76
N ALA A 485 2.02 37.99 49.36
CA ALA A 485 3.24 37.30 48.86
C ALA A 485 4.06 36.72 50.05
N ALA A 486 5.14 35.98 49.75
CA ALA A 486 6.39 35.64 50.50
C ALA A 486 6.64 36.25 51.92
N ALA A 487 7.43 35.66 52.83
CA ALA A 487 8.12 34.35 52.97
C ALA A 487 8.67 34.21 54.44
N GLU A 488 9.31 33.09 54.85
CA GLU A 488 10.59 33.02 55.63
C GLU A 488 10.94 31.65 56.29
N ALA A 489 12.25 31.47 56.54
CA ALA A 489 12.94 30.77 57.66
C ALA A 489 12.63 29.32 58.12
N GLU A 490 13.54 28.42 57.73
CA GLU A 490 14.27 27.40 58.53
C GLU A 490 13.79 26.77 59.88
N THR A 491 13.87 25.43 59.90
CA THR A 491 14.32 24.55 61.01
C THR A 491 13.48 24.30 62.28
N LYS A 492 12.88 23.10 62.33
CA LYS A 492 12.99 22.08 63.41
C LYS A 492 12.27 20.81 62.91
N ALA A 493 12.65 19.54 63.10
CA ALA A 493 13.64 18.78 63.89
C ALA A 493 12.92 17.63 64.62
N LYS A 494 13.21 16.39 64.19
CA LYS A 494 13.28 15.15 64.99
C LYS A 494 11.99 14.42 65.47
N LYS A 495 12.02 13.09 65.19
CA LYS A 495 11.50 11.93 65.96
C LYS A 495 10.01 11.50 65.86
N SER A 496 9.82 10.41 65.11
CA SER A 496 9.69 9.04 65.65
C SER A 496 10.45 8.09 64.68
N LYS A 497 11.21 7.02 65.02
CA LYS A 497 11.13 5.93 66.02
C LYS A 497 9.92 5.00 65.77
N THR A 498 10.02 3.67 65.62
CA THR A 498 10.93 2.69 66.27
C THR A 498 11.13 1.39 65.46
N ILE A 499 12.40 0.92 65.35
CA ILE A 499 12.98 -0.46 65.52
C ILE A 499 11.99 -1.67 65.62
N ALA A 500 12.24 -2.91 65.13
CA ALA A 500 13.18 -3.54 64.15
C ALA A 500 12.75 -5.05 63.87
N PRO A 501 13.62 -6.10 63.81
CA PRO A 501 14.04 -6.71 62.54
C PRO A 501 13.87 -8.25 62.39
N LYS A 502 14.07 -8.81 61.17
CA LYS A 502 14.73 -10.12 60.96
C LYS A 502 15.18 -10.44 59.51
N LYS A 503 16.51 -10.60 59.36
CA LYS A 503 17.29 -11.54 58.49
C LYS A 503 17.10 -11.63 56.95
N ASN A 504 18.24 -11.40 56.26
CA ASN A 504 18.82 -12.14 55.11
C ASN A 504 18.17 -11.99 53.71
N ALA A 505 18.92 -11.94 52.59
CA ALA A 505 20.37 -11.72 52.34
C ALA A 505 20.65 -11.43 50.83
N LYS A 506 21.87 -10.95 50.48
CA LYS A 506 22.46 -10.78 49.11
C LYS A 506 21.77 -9.75 48.18
N SER A 507 22.36 -8.60 47.79
CA SER A 507 23.55 -8.27 46.96
C SER A 507 23.26 -8.22 45.43
N ALA A 508 23.77 -7.29 44.59
CA ALA A 508 24.42 -5.98 44.78
C ALA A 508 24.59 -5.23 43.42
N LYS A 509 24.70 -3.88 43.45
CA LYS A 509 25.34 -2.90 42.50
C LYS A 509 25.14 -2.94 40.94
N GLU A 510 24.70 -1.78 40.41
CA GLU A 510 25.34 -0.89 39.39
C GLU A 510 25.92 -1.47 38.07
N GLU A 511 25.46 -1.11 36.84
CA GLU A 511 25.68 0.15 36.04
C GLU A 511 27.06 0.21 35.28
N GLU A 512 27.18 0.57 33.97
CA GLU A 512 27.05 1.87 33.25
C GLU A 512 27.54 1.78 31.73
N ASP A 513 27.55 2.89 30.94
CA ASP A 513 28.06 3.35 29.58
C ASP A 513 28.68 2.46 28.44
N GLU A 514 28.32 2.55 27.15
CA GLU A 514 27.63 3.56 26.29
C GLU A 514 26.71 2.82 25.26
N GLU A 515 26.19 3.39 24.17
CA GLU A 515 25.11 2.76 23.36
C GLU A 515 25.60 1.68 22.34
N GLU A 516 25.50 1.62 21.01
CA GLU A 516 24.74 2.20 19.86
C GLU A 516 24.59 1.01 18.86
N ASP A 517 23.55 0.96 18.00
CA ASP A 517 23.41 0.08 16.80
C ASP A 517 22.92 0.92 15.60
N GLU A 518 23.12 0.48 14.35
CA GLU A 518 22.88 1.29 13.14
C GLU A 518 21.48 1.08 12.54
N ASP A 519 20.59 2.08 12.67
CA ASP A 519 19.31 2.15 11.93
C ASP A 519 19.58 2.53 10.46
N GLU A 520 19.26 1.63 9.52
CA GLU A 520 19.36 1.88 8.08
C GLU A 520 18.16 2.72 7.60
N GLU A 521 18.34 4.05 7.47
CA GLU A 521 17.30 4.97 7.01
C GLU A 521 16.98 4.78 5.51
N ASP A 522 15.89 4.07 5.23
CA ASP A 522 15.22 4.06 3.92
C ASP A 522 14.81 5.50 3.53
N ALA A 523 15.57 6.11 2.60
CA ALA A 523 15.49 7.53 2.34
C ALA A 523 14.15 7.93 1.64
N PRO A 524 13.46 8.98 2.10
CA PRO A 524 12.21 9.42 1.48
C PRO A 524 12.45 10.00 0.08
N TYR A 525 12.05 9.26 -0.95
CA TYR A 525 12.08 9.69 -2.35
C TYR A 525 11.19 10.93 -2.54
N ASN A 526 11.82 12.10 -2.71
CA ASN A 526 11.14 13.38 -2.84
C ASN A 526 11.00 13.80 -4.31
N PHE A 527 9.78 14.11 -4.74
CA PHE A 527 9.44 14.38 -6.14
C PHE A 527 9.40 15.89 -6.41
N ALA A 528 10.50 16.46 -6.91
CA ALA A 528 10.55 17.86 -7.35
C ALA A 528 11.77 18.18 -8.25
N GLU A 529 11.81 17.67 -9.49
CA GLU A 529 12.53 18.33 -10.62
C GLU A 529 12.27 17.58 -11.95
N HIS A 530 11.27 18.04 -12.73
CA HIS A 530 11.23 17.90 -14.20
C HIS A 530 10.07 18.72 -14.81
N PHE A 531 10.17 20.05 -14.74
CA PHE A 531 9.33 20.98 -15.52
C PHE A 531 10.08 22.30 -15.74
N THR A 532 10.77 22.46 -16.88
CA THR A 532 10.93 23.72 -17.66
C THR A 532 11.94 23.54 -18.81
N SER A 533 11.55 23.98 -20.02
CA SER A 533 12.39 24.11 -21.24
C SER A 533 12.99 22.82 -21.80
N GLN A 534 13.13 22.64 -23.12
CA GLN A 534 13.16 23.64 -24.20
C GLN A 534 12.05 23.44 -25.25
N GLY A 535 11.59 24.54 -25.84
CA GLY A 535 10.92 24.54 -27.16
C GLY A 535 11.89 24.98 -28.26
N LYS A 536 11.34 25.37 -29.43
CA LYS A 536 11.97 25.59 -30.76
C LYS A 536 11.83 24.38 -31.70
N ASP A 537 11.43 24.52 -32.96
CA ASP A 537 10.82 25.64 -33.73
C ASP A 537 9.85 25.03 -34.76
N GLY A 538 8.85 25.76 -35.25
CA GLY A 538 7.94 25.29 -36.31
C GLY A 538 6.67 26.14 -36.46
N GLU A 539 6.64 26.99 -37.49
CA GLU A 539 5.52 27.88 -37.83
C GLU A 539 4.67 27.28 -38.96
N SER A 540 3.34 27.30 -38.84
CA SER A 540 2.40 27.39 -39.97
C SER A 540 1.05 27.93 -39.47
N GLU A 541 0.55 28.96 -40.16
CA GLU A 541 -0.83 29.23 -40.59
C GLU A 541 -1.98 28.55 -39.80
N GLU A 542 -2.89 29.29 -39.14
CA GLU A 542 -3.94 30.17 -39.71
C GLU A 542 -4.98 29.43 -40.56
N GLU A 543 -6.13 29.13 -39.95
CA GLU A 543 -7.45 29.20 -40.60
C GLU A 543 -8.52 29.27 -39.48
N GLU A 544 -9.22 30.41 -39.38
CA GLU A 544 -10.39 30.61 -38.54
C GLU A 544 -11.63 30.51 -39.43
N GLU A 545 -12.52 29.54 -39.19
CA GLU A 545 -13.87 29.53 -39.75
C GLU A 545 -14.88 29.84 -38.62
N GLU A 546 -15.22 31.13 -38.51
CA GLU A 546 -16.51 31.54 -38.00
C GLU A 546 -17.54 31.39 -39.15
N GLU A 547 -18.65 30.70 -38.91
CA GLU A 547 -19.88 30.89 -39.69
C GLU A 547 -20.99 31.39 -38.75
N GLU A 548 -21.79 32.33 -39.26
CA GLU A 548 -22.69 33.18 -38.47
C GLU A 548 -24.09 32.58 -38.26
N GLU A 549 -24.95 33.34 -37.59
CA GLU A 549 -26.37 33.07 -37.39
C GLU A 549 -27.15 33.21 -38.71
N GLU A 550 -28.18 32.39 -38.93
CA GLU A 550 -29.36 32.83 -39.69
C GLU A 550 -30.62 32.14 -39.11
N ASP A 551 -31.55 32.95 -38.58
CA ASP A 551 -32.93 32.56 -38.28
C ASP A 551 -33.74 32.55 -39.59
N ASP A 552 -34.73 31.66 -39.73
CA ASP A 552 -35.90 31.95 -40.58
C ASP A 552 -37.15 31.12 -40.19
N ASP A 553 -38.33 31.65 -40.50
CA ASP A 553 -39.64 31.36 -39.87
C ASP A 553 -40.47 30.15 -40.43
N ASP A 554 -41.57 29.83 -39.72
CA ASP A 554 -42.87 29.28 -40.17
C ASP A 554 -42.99 27.98 -41.01
N GLU A 555 -43.44 26.87 -40.39
CA GLU A 555 -44.85 26.35 -40.44
C GLU A 555 -45.11 25.15 -39.50
#